data_AF-A0A1X0DZG9-F1
#
_entry.id   AF-A0A1X0DZG9-F1
#
_cell.length_a   1.000
_cell.length_b   1.000
_cell.length_c   1.000
_cell.angle_alpha   90.00
_cell.angle_beta   90.00
_cell.angle_gamma   90.00
#
_symmetry.space_group_name_H-M   'P 1'
#
loop_
_entity.id
_entity.type
_entity.pdbx_description
1 polymer ?
#
loop_
_entity_poly.entity_id
_entity_poly.type
_entity_poly.pdbx_seq_one_letter_code
_entity_poly.pdbx_strand_id
1 'polypeptide(L)'
;MRLDDGKLSFKDLHAFIYASPPGSAFFNSVEKGWSTTDHLVAVLVDLTAILAWQNTPDAQQKFPRHRPKPIPRPDYSDERPTEAPLMGGMSASVMSAEEFQRRIEERRASRGN
;
A
#
# COMPACT_ATOMS: atom_id res chain seq x y z
N MET A 1 28.35 -2.12 33.81
CA MET A 1 29.06 -1.63 32.61
C MET A 1 28.32 -0.39 32.13
N ARG A 2 28.94 0.79 32.19
CA ARG A 2 28.29 2.05 31.81
C ARG A 2 28.47 2.18 30.29
N LEU A 3 27.37 2.20 29.55
CA LEU A 3 27.36 2.17 28.07
C LEU A 3 27.58 3.56 27.43
N ASP A 4 27.95 4.56 28.22
CA ASP A 4 28.03 5.96 27.78
C ASP A 4 29.26 6.62 28.41
N ASP A 5 30.17 7.07 27.56
CA ASP A 5 31.39 7.83 27.85
C ASP A 5 31.17 9.35 27.77
N GLY A 6 29.91 9.80 27.69
CA GLY A 6 29.49 11.20 27.67
C GLY A 6 29.70 11.87 26.32
N LYS A 7 30.03 11.11 25.28
CA LYS A 7 30.23 11.58 23.91
C LYS A 7 29.24 10.88 23.00
N LEU A 8 28.32 11.65 22.43
CA LEU A 8 27.36 11.15 21.46
C LEU A 8 28.04 11.02 20.10
N SER A 9 28.52 9.82 19.76
CA SER A 9 29.05 9.56 18.42
C SER A 9 27.91 9.36 17.42
N PHE A 10 28.20 9.49 16.12
CA PHE A 10 27.20 9.19 15.09
C PHE A 10 26.68 7.74 15.16
N LYS A 11 27.51 6.79 15.63
CA LYS A 11 27.07 5.41 15.83
C LYS A 11 26.05 5.29 16.96
N ASP A 12 26.21 6.07 18.03
CA ASP A 12 25.28 6.07 19.16
C ASP A 12 23.96 6.74 18.78
N LEU A 13 24.02 7.80 17.98
CA LEU A 13 22.83 8.40 17.38
C LEU A 13 22.10 7.41 16.47
N HIS A 14 22.81 6.73 15.57
CA HIS A 14 22.24 5.70 14.70
C HIS A 14 21.61 4.56 15.52
N ALA A 15 22.29 4.09 16.57
CA ALA A 15 21.74 3.09 17.47
C ALA A 15 20.47 3.58 18.17
N PHE A 16 20.44 4.83 18.66
CA PHE A 16 19.26 5.42 19.29
C PHE A 16 18.06 5.52 18.34
N ILE A 17 18.30 5.86 17.08
CA ILE A 17 17.27 5.96 16.04
C ILE A 17 16.61 4.60 15.79
N TYR A 18 17.42 3.57 15.51
CA TYR A 18 16.93 2.24 15.11
C TYR A 18 16.56 1.33 16.28
N ALA A 19 17.11 1.57 17.47
CA ALA A 19 16.77 0.83 18.69
C ALA A 19 15.81 1.62 19.61
N SER A 20 15.20 2.70 19.10
CA SER A 20 14.21 3.46 19.87
C SER A 20 13.06 2.54 20.32
N PRO A 21 12.67 2.56 21.61
CA PRO A 21 11.60 1.68 22.08
C PRO A 21 10.29 1.94 21.34
N PRO A 22 9.48 0.89 21.08
CA PRO A 22 8.15 1.03 20.52
C PRO A 22 7.30 1.93 21.44
N GLY A 23 6.59 2.90 20.85
CA GLY A 23 5.81 3.90 21.57
C GLY A 23 6.55 5.19 21.96
N SER A 24 7.87 5.28 21.73
CA SER A 24 8.58 6.56 21.84
C SER A 24 8.14 7.54 20.74
N ALA A 25 8.22 8.85 21.01
CA ALA A 25 7.86 9.87 20.03
C ALA A 25 8.70 9.78 18.74
N PHE A 26 9.97 9.38 18.87
CA PHE A 26 10.87 9.18 17.74
C PHE A 26 10.45 7.96 16.90
N PHE A 27 10.18 6.82 17.54
CA PHE A 27 9.65 5.63 16.89
C PHE A 27 8.34 5.94 16.14
N ASN A 28 7.44 6.69 16.77
CA ASN A 28 6.18 7.10 16.16
C ASN A 28 6.41 8.01 14.93
N SER A 29 7.40 8.91 14.97
CA SER A 29 7.69 9.80 13.83
C SER A 29 8.22 9.07 12.60
N VAL A 30 8.93 7.96 12.79
CA VAL A 30 9.54 7.17 11.71
C VAL A 30 8.55 6.13 11.18
N GLU A 31 7.99 5.31 12.07
CA GLU A 31 7.12 4.18 11.71
C GLU A 31 5.63 4.57 11.69
N LYS A 32 5.33 5.87 11.84
CA LYS A 32 3.96 6.43 11.90
C LYS A 32 3.05 5.72 12.91
N GLY A 33 3.67 5.24 14.00
CA GLY A 33 2.99 4.58 15.11
C GLY A 33 2.70 3.09 14.93
N TRP A 34 3.06 2.47 13.81
CA TRP A 34 3.00 1.00 13.68
C TRP A 34 4.31 0.37 14.12
N SER A 35 4.23 -0.75 14.84
CA SER A 35 5.39 -1.59 15.08
C SER A 35 5.56 -2.64 14.00
N THR A 36 6.75 -3.23 13.90
CA THR A 36 6.98 -4.39 13.03
C THR A 36 5.97 -5.50 13.30
N THR A 37 5.58 -5.70 14.56
CA THR A 37 4.53 -6.66 14.93
C THR A 37 3.18 -6.26 14.33
N ASP A 38 2.80 -4.98 14.37
CA ASP A 38 1.53 -4.51 13.78
C ASP A 38 1.51 -4.74 12.27
N HIS A 39 2.62 -4.48 11.58
CA HIS A 39 2.75 -4.80 10.15
C HIS A 39 2.55 -6.29 9.86
N LEU A 40 3.21 -7.16 10.63
CA LEU A 40 3.12 -8.61 10.45
C LEU A 40 1.72 -9.14 10.78
N VAL A 41 1.10 -8.65 11.85
CA VAL A 41 -0.27 -9.02 12.24
C VAL A 41 -1.25 -8.59 11.17
N ALA A 42 -1.14 -7.37 10.67
CA ALA A 42 -2.03 -6.90 9.61
C ALA A 42 -1.85 -7.72 8.32
N VAL A 43 -0.62 -8.14 7.97
CA VAL A 43 -0.39 -9.04 6.82
C VAL A 43 -1.09 -10.38 7.04
N LEU A 44 -1.02 -10.93 8.25
CA LEU A 44 -1.69 -12.17 8.61
C LEU A 44 -3.21 -12.02 8.50
N VAL A 45 -3.77 -10.91 8.96
CA VAL A 45 -5.22 -10.62 8.84
C VAL A 45 -5.63 -10.48 7.36
N ASP A 46 -4.84 -9.79 6.54
CA ASP A 46 -5.12 -9.64 5.11
C ASP A 46 -5.11 -11.00 4.38
N LEU A 47 -4.11 -11.84 4.66
CA LEU A 47 -4.00 -13.19 4.09
C LEU A 47 -5.15 -14.10 4.54
N THR A 48 -5.53 -14.06 5.81
CA THR A 48 -6.64 -14.86 6.33
C THR A 48 -7.98 -14.43 5.73
N ALA A 49 -8.22 -13.12 5.57
CA ALA A 49 -9.40 -12.62 4.86
C ALA A 49 -9.46 -13.10 3.41
N ILE A 50 -8.31 -13.10 2.71
CA ILE A 50 -8.23 -13.63 1.34
C ILE A 50 -8.51 -15.13 1.30
N LEU A 51 -7.93 -15.91 2.21
CA LEU A 51 -8.16 -17.37 2.30
C LEU A 51 -9.64 -17.67 2.57
N ALA A 52 -10.29 -16.93 3.48
CA ALA A 52 -11.71 -17.07 3.75
C ALA A 52 -12.54 -16.76 2.50
N TRP A 53 -12.22 -15.67 1.80
CA TRP A 53 -12.90 -15.29 0.56
C TRP A 53 -12.70 -16.33 -0.55
N GLN A 54 -11.51 -16.91 -0.72
CA GLN A 54 -11.21 -17.93 -1.74
C GLN A 54 -12.08 -19.19 -1.60
N ASN A 55 -12.56 -19.50 -0.39
CA ASN A 55 -13.45 -20.62 -0.13
C ASN A 55 -14.93 -20.31 -0.40
N THR A 56 -15.26 -19.06 -0.76
CA THR A 56 -16.64 -18.67 -1.08
C THR A 56 -16.98 -18.96 -2.55
N PRO A 57 -18.27 -19.16 -2.88
CA PRO A 57 -18.70 -19.30 -4.27
C PRO A 57 -18.35 -18.08 -5.13
N ASP A 58 -18.32 -16.87 -4.55
CA ASP A 58 -17.99 -15.62 -5.27
C ASP A 58 -16.56 -15.66 -5.83
N ALA A 59 -15.62 -16.21 -5.07
CA ALA A 59 -14.23 -16.36 -5.52
C ALA A 59 -14.04 -17.41 -6.62
N GLN A 60 -14.93 -18.40 -6.70
CA GLN A 60 -14.89 -19.50 -7.68
C GLN A 60 -15.56 -19.17 -9.02
N GLN A 61 -16.21 -18.01 -9.13
CA GLN A 61 -16.84 -17.58 -10.39
C GLN A 61 -15.79 -17.28 -11.47
N LYS A 62 -16.21 -17.36 -12.74
CA LYS A 62 -15.37 -16.97 -13.90
C LYS A 62 -14.85 -15.54 -13.79
N PHE A 63 -15.59 -14.66 -13.12
CA PHE A 63 -15.20 -13.28 -12.84
C PHE A 63 -15.39 -12.99 -11.34
N PRO A 64 -14.37 -13.26 -10.50
CA PRO A 64 -14.45 -13.09 -9.05
C PRO A 64 -14.71 -11.65 -8.65
N ARG A 65 -15.57 -11.44 -7.65
CA ARG A 65 -15.92 -10.10 -7.14
C ARG A 65 -15.65 -10.00 -5.63
N HIS A 66 -15.80 -8.79 -5.10
CA HIS A 66 -15.73 -8.48 -3.66
C HIS A 66 -14.50 -9.02 -2.91
N ARG A 67 -13.33 -9.08 -3.59
CA ARG A 67 -12.09 -9.44 -2.92
C ARG A 67 -11.83 -8.46 -1.76
N PRO A 68 -11.53 -8.96 -0.54
CA PRO A 68 -11.21 -8.10 0.59
C PRO A 68 -10.05 -7.16 0.27
N LYS A 69 -10.20 -5.89 0.69
CA LYS A 69 -9.13 -4.90 0.59
C LYS A 69 -8.18 -5.05 1.79
N PRO A 70 -6.86 -4.89 1.59
CA PRO A 70 -5.91 -4.87 2.68
C PRO A 70 -6.23 -3.77 3.70
N ILE A 71 -5.91 -4.01 4.97
CA ILE A 71 -5.99 -2.98 6.01
C ILE A 71 -5.09 -1.79 5.62
N PRO A 72 -5.57 -0.53 5.69
CA PRO A 72 -4.76 0.63 5.33
C PRO A 72 -3.50 0.69 6.21
N ARG A 73 -2.33 0.80 5.57
CA ARG A 73 -1.03 0.90 6.24
C ARG A 73 -0.58 2.36 6.28
N PRO A 74 0.13 2.82 7.33
CA PRO A 74 0.59 4.21 7.43
C PRO A 74 1.54 4.66 6.32
N ASP A 75 2.29 3.72 5.73
CA ASP A 75 3.29 4.00 4.69
C ASP A 75 2.78 3.84 3.27
N TYR A 76 1.62 3.21 3.10
CA TYR A 76 0.94 3.19 1.83
C TYR A 76 0.05 4.43 1.79
N SER A 77 0.57 5.51 1.18
CA SER A 77 -0.33 6.54 0.70
C SER A 77 -1.36 5.87 -0.21
N ASP A 78 -2.64 6.20 -0.04
CA ASP A 78 -3.71 5.87 -1.01
C ASP A 78 -3.48 6.66 -2.32
N GLU A 79 -2.24 6.70 -2.82
CA GLU A 79 -1.93 7.12 -4.16
C GLU A 79 -2.56 6.10 -5.09
N ARG A 80 -3.78 6.43 -5.52
CA ARG A 80 -4.41 5.76 -6.65
C ARG A 80 -3.36 5.81 -7.76
N PRO A 81 -2.92 4.67 -8.30
CA PRO A 81 -1.99 4.67 -9.39
C PRO A 81 -2.58 5.55 -10.50
N THR A 82 -1.88 6.61 -10.90
CA THR A 82 -2.22 7.39 -12.09
C THR A 82 -2.11 6.55 -13.36
N GLU A 83 -1.43 5.41 -13.25
CA GLU A 83 -1.22 4.43 -14.31
C GLU A 83 -1.54 3.02 -13.81
N ALA A 84 -2.41 2.31 -14.55
CA ALA A 84 -2.69 0.89 -14.34
C ALA A 84 -1.84 0.07 -15.32
N PRO A 85 -1.10 -0.96 -14.86
CA PRO A 85 -0.35 -1.82 -15.75
C PRO A 85 -1.30 -2.66 -16.61
N LEU A 86 -1.10 -2.64 -17.92
CA LEU A 86 -1.70 -3.58 -18.88
C LEU A 86 -0.71 -4.71 -19.18
N MET A 87 -1.24 -5.88 -19.55
CA MET A 87 -0.43 -7.00 -20.01
C MET A 87 0.39 -6.59 -21.25
N GLY A 88 1.69 -6.87 -21.24
CA GLY A 88 2.61 -6.55 -22.35
C GLY A 88 3.44 -5.26 -22.17
N GLY A 89 3.51 -4.70 -20.95
CA GLY A 89 4.38 -3.54 -20.65
C GLY A 89 3.80 -2.19 -21.09
N MET A 90 2.53 -2.16 -21.50
CA MET A 90 1.79 -0.91 -21.72
C MET A 90 1.19 -0.44 -20.40
N SER A 91 1.18 0.87 -20.12
CA SER A 91 0.43 1.45 -19.01
C SER A 91 -0.79 2.20 -19.55
N ALA A 92 -1.93 2.06 -18.88
CA ALA A 92 -3.11 2.88 -19.13
C ALA A 92 -3.20 3.96 -18.08
N SER A 93 -3.32 5.21 -18.51
CA SER A 93 -3.66 6.31 -17.61
C SER A 93 -5.05 6.09 -17.01
N VAL A 94 -5.12 6.10 -15.68
CA VAL A 94 -6.36 5.99 -14.91
C VAL A 94 -7.08 7.35 -14.94
N MET A 95 -8.27 7.40 -15.53
CA MET A 95 -9.12 8.60 -15.59
C MET A 95 -10.55 8.26 -15.16
N SER A 96 -11.38 9.28 -14.91
CA SER A 96 -12.77 9.07 -14.52
C SER A 96 -13.60 8.42 -15.65
N ALA A 97 -14.69 7.73 -15.30
CA ALA A 97 -15.55 7.07 -16.28
C ALA A 97 -16.17 8.08 -17.28
N GLU A 98 -16.51 9.28 -16.80
CA GLU A 98 -17.05 10.36 -17.61
C GLU A 98 -16.03 10.87 -18.64
N GLU A 99 -14.79 11.11 -18.21
CA GLU A 99 -13.71 11.53 -19.12
C GLU A 99 -13.38 10.46 -20.15
N PHE A 100 -13.45 9.18 -19.76
CA PHE A 100 -13.25 8.07 -20.68
C PHE A 100 -14.33 8.01 -21.77
N GLN A 101 -15.61 8.21 -21.40
CA GLN A 101 -16.72 8.27 -22.35
C GLN A 101 -16.56 9.42 -23.35
N ARG A 102 -16.22 10.63 -22.86
CA ARG A 102 -15.95 11.79 -23.71
C ARG A 102 -14.85 11.52 -24.74
N ARG A 103 -13.75 10.89 -24.30
CA ARG A 103 -12.60 10.57 -25.17
C ARG A 103 -12.90 9.47 -26.20
N ILE A 104 -13.89 8.61 -25.96
CA ILE A 104 -14.38 7.65 -26.95
C ILE A 104 -15.22 8.35 -28.01
N GLU A 105 -16.10 9.27 -27.60
CA GLU A 105 -16.96 10.03 -28.51
C GLU A 105 -16.13 10.92 -29.44
N GLU A 106 -15.13 11.63 -28.90
CA GLU A 106 -14.18 12.43 -29.69
C GLU A 106 -13.44 11.58 -30.73
N ARG A 107 -12.96 10.38 -30.36
CA ARG A 107 -12.28 9.45 -31.28
C ARG A 107 -13.20 8.86 -32.34
N ARG A 108 -14.49 8.70 -32.05
CA ARG A 108 -15.49 8.26 -33.02
C ARG A 108 -15.81 9.37 -34.01
N ALA A 109 -15.96 10.61 -33.54
CA ALA A 109 -16.18 11.78 -34.37
C ALA A 109 -15.00 12.05 -35.32
N SER A 110 -13.76 11.86 -34.86
CA SER A 110 -12.56 12.10 -35.67
C SER A 110 -12.26 11.00 -36.71
N ARG A 111 -12.90 9.83 -36.63
CA ARG A 111 -12.72 8.70 -37.57
C ARG A 111 -13.84 8.61 -38.62
N GLY A 112 -14.86 9.44 -38.51
CA GLY A 112 -16.00 9.51 -39.42
C GLY A 112 -15.87 10.54 -40.55
N ASN A 113 -14.65 11.03 -40.81
CA ASN A 113 -14.29 11.94 -41.90
C ASN A 113 -13.06 11.38 -42.63
#